data_AF-A0A293MF75-F1
#
_entry.id   AF-A0A293MF75-F1
#
_cell.length_a   1.000
_cell.length_b   1.000
_cell.length_c   1.000
_cell.angle_alpha   90.00
_cell.angle_beta   90.00
_cell.angle_gamma   90.00
#
_symmetry.space_group_name_H-M   'P 1'
#
loop_
_entity.id
_entity.type
_entity.pdbx_description
1 polymer ?
#
loop_
_entity_poly.entity_id
_entity_poly.type
_entity_poly.pdbx_seq_one_letter_code
_entity_poly.pdbx_strand_id
1 'polypeptide(L)'
;MISQSHCEWKPPRGKSSEGGLFGQLWTTLHVWFSRFSDRQWAVWSQHELSKPLRMENIDSSSGVLFPYYDHDTKMVYIAGKGDGNIRYYEIVDEAPWCHYLSQLLTGSPQRGLGCMPKRGLDVRSCEVFRFYKLHATKGLCEPISMIVPRKSEQFQDDLFPDTAAPTPALTADEWLSGRNRNPVLISMKNGAGVRTHKPVLYTSERAQASAIYI
;
A
#
# COMPACT_ATOMS: atom_id res chain seq x y z
N MET A 1 14.33 21.83 0.77
CA MET A 1 14.24 20.60 1.59
C MET A 1 13.49 19.57 0.74
N ILE A 2 14.20 18.62 0.13
CA ILE A 2 13.59 17.60 -0.75
C ILE A 2 12.94 16.57 0.16
N SER A 3 11.61 16.54 0.19
CA SER A 3 10.83 15.56 0.98
C SER A 3 10.86 14.22 0.25
N GLN A 4 11.60 13.24 0.77
CA GLN A 4 11.57 11.85 0.30
C GLN A 4 10.49 11.11 1.10
N SER A 5 9.45 10.61 0.42
CA SER A 5 8.50 9.68 1.01
C SER A 5 8.97 8.26 0.68
N HIS A 6 9.33 7.53 1.72
CA HIS A 6 9.85 6.18 1.61
C HIS A 6 8.77 5.18 2.01
N CYS A 7 8.55 4.15 1.19
CA CYS A 7 7.81 2.96 1.61
C CYS A 7 8.84 1.83 1.73
N GLU A 8 9.38 1.63 2.94
CA GLU A 8 10.22 0.48 3.26
C GLU A 8 9.35 -0.66 3.76
N TRP A 9 9.52 -1.84 3.19
CA TRP A 9 9.27 -3.06 3.93
C TRP A 9 10.57 -3.86 3.96
N LYS A 10 11.15 -4.04 5.15
CA LYS A 10 12.31 -4.91 5.36
C LYS A 10 11.84 -6.30 5.77
N PRO A 11 12.04 -7.34 4.94
CA PRO A 11 11.97 -8.71 5.44
C PRO A 11 13.22 -8.95 6.31
N PRO A 12 13.11 -9.51 7.52
CA PRO A 12 14.27 -9.74 8.37
C PRO A 12 15.26 -10.71 7.73
N ARG A 13 16.56 -10.43 7.92
CA ARG A 13 17.68 -11.30 7.53
C ARG A 13 17.60 -12.62 8.31
N GLY A 14 17.09 -13.66 7.68
CA GLY A 14 17.13 -15.02 8.18
C GLY A 14 16.97 -16.02 7.05
N LYS A 15 17.96 -16.90 6.88
CA LYS A 15 17.80 -18.10 6.04
C LYS A 15 16.75 -18.97 6.74
N SER A 16 15.57 -19.14 6.14
CA SER A 16 14.66 -20.22 6.51
C SER A 16 14.22 -20.96 5.25
N SER A 17 14.56 -22.23 5.25
CA SER A 17 14.11 -23.29 4.36
C SER A 17 12.59 -23.34 4.27
N GLU A 18 12.11 -23.55 3.03
CA GLU A 18 10.82 -24.10 2.63
C GLU A 18 9.55 -23.29 2.99
N GLY A 19 8.90 -22.78 1.93
CA GLY A 19 7.48 -22.42 1.89
C GLY A 19 7.10 -21.12 2.60
N GLY A 20 7.17 -19.98 1.91
CA GLY A 20 6.71 -18.70 2.45
C GLY A 20 6.22 -17.74 1.37
N LEU A 21 5.10 -17.06 1.64
CA LEU A 21 4.39 -16.11 0.77
C LEU A 21 5.18 -14.81 0.49
N PHE A 22 6.27 -14.97 -0.24
CA PHE A 22 6.88 -13.90 -1.03
C PHE A 22 7.27 -14.56 -2.34
N GLY A 23 6.59 -14.21 -3.43
CA GLY A 23 7.22 -14.30 -4.73
C GLY A 23 8.43 -13.38 -4.69
N GLN A 24 9.61 -13.96 -4.45
CA GLN A 24 10.99 -13.61 -4.83
C GLN A 24 11.48 -12.15 -5.08
N LEU A 25 10.66 -11.10 -5.01
CA LEU A 25 11.11 -9.75 -5.26
C LEU A 25 11.45 -9.01 -3.98
N TRP A 26 12.74 -9.03 -3.72
CA TRP A 26 13.40 -8.12 -2.82
C TRP A 26 13.54 -6.72 -3.44
N THR A 27 12.44 -6.16 -3.92
CA THR A 27 12.43 -4.88 -4.63
C THR A 27 11.71 -3.80 -3.84
N THR A 28 12.29 -2.60 -3.83
CA THR A 28 11.68 -1.44 -3.16
C THR A 28 11.31 -0.38 -4.19
N LEU A 29 10.12 0.21 -4.06
CA LEU A 29 9.69 1.34 -4.88
C LEU A 29 9.89 2.66 -4.13
N HIS A 30 10.54 3.61 -4.79
CA HIS A 30 10.81 4.94 -4.26
C HIS A 30 10.15 5.98 -5.16
N VAL A 31 9.72 7.08 -4.55
CA VAL A 31 9.21 8.26 -5.25
C VAL A 31 9.95 9.50 -4.75
N TRP A 32 10.39 10.36 -5.67
CA TRP A 32 11.13 11.58 -5.31
C TRP A 32 11.10 12.60 -6.45
N PHE A 33 11.84 13.70 -6.29
CA PHE A 33 12.01 14.73 -7.31
C PHE A 33 13.38 14.64 -7.98
N SER A 34 13.40 14.69 -9.30
CA SER A 34 14.61 14.78 -10.11
C SER A 34 15.38 16.07 -9.82
N ARG A 35 16.62 16.16 -10.31
CA ARG A 35 17.41 17.40 -10.27
C ARG A 35 16.70 18.58 -10.97
N PHE A 36 15.82 18.27 -11.92
CA PHE A 36 15.01 19.24 -12.66
C PHE A 36 13.62 19.47 -12.04
N SER A 37 13.39 18.96 -10.82
CA SER A 37 12.12 19.02 -10.10
C SER A 37 10.98 18.23 -10.73
N ASP A 38 11.28 17.28 -11.62
CA ASP A 38 10.29 16.33 -12.11
C ASP A 38 10.01 15.26 -11.06
N ARG A 39 8.74 14.90 -10.87
CA ARG A 39 8.38 13.77 -10.03
C ARG A 39 8.78 12.48 -10.72
N GLN A 40 9.47 11.61 -10.00
CA GLN A 40 9.98 10.35 -10.50
C GLN A 40 9.63 9.21 -9.55
N TRP A 41 9.60 8.00 -10.11
CA TRP A 41 9.65 6.77 -9.33
C TRP A 41 10.76 5.86 -9.84
N ALA A 42 11.25 4.98 -8.98
CA ALA A 42 12.08 3.85 -9.38
C ALA A 42 11.82 2.62 -8.53
N VAL A 43 12.04 1.49 -9.17
CA VAL A 43 12.13 0.18 -8.53
C VAL A 43 13.60 -0.18 -8.39
N TRP A 44 13.98 -0.64 -7.20
CA TRP A 44 15.35 -1.00 -6.85
C TRP A 44 15.41 -2.43 -6.37
N SER A 45 16.53 -3.11 -6.61
CA SER A 45 16.85 -4.39 -5.95
C SER A 45 17.53 -4.10 -4.62
N GLN A 46 17.12 -4.76 -3.54
CA GLN A 46 17.82 -4.62 -2.26
C GLN A 46 19.26 -5.13 -2.32
N HIS A 47 19.56 -6.05 -3.25
CA HIS A 47 20.85 -6.70 -3.37
C HIS A 47 21.85 -5.84 -4.17
N GLU A 48 21.33 -4.97 -5.02
CA GLU A 48 22.11 -4.06 -5.86
C GLU A 48 21.45 -2.69 -5.85
N LEU A 49 21.91 -1.82 -4.94
CA LEU A 49 21.44 -0.44 -4.79
C LEU A 49 22.27 0.57 -5.60
N SER A 50 23.23 0.10 -6.41
CA SER A 50 24.07 0.95 -7.26
C SER A 50 23.31 1.55 -8.44
N LYS A 51 22.28 0.86 -8.92
CA LYS A 51 21.42 1.29 -10.03
C LYS A 51 19.97 0.85 -9.81
N PRO A 52 18.99 1.63 -10.27
CA PRO A 52 17.59 1.21 -10.25
C PRO A 52 17.38 0.09 -11.28
N LEU A 53 16.45 -0.82 -10.99
CA LEU A 53 15.94 -1.78 -11.97
C LEU A 53 15.14 -1.07 -13.06
N ARG A 54 14.32 -0.09 -12.66
CA ARG A 54 13.61 0.81 -13.57
C ARG A 54 13.40 2.15 -12.89
N MET A 55 13.45 3.22 -13.67
CA MET A 55 13.20 4.58 -13.23
C MET A 55 12.42 5.33 -14.31
N GLU A 56 11.40 6.09 -13.93
CA GLU A 56 10.61 6.89 -14.86
C GLU A 56 10.19 8.23 -14.28
N ASN A 57 10.03 9.21 -15.18
CA ASN A 57 9.43 10.51 -14.89
C ASN A 57 7.90 10.40 -14.98
N ILE A 58 7.21 11.03 -14.04
CA ILE A 58 5.75 11.06 -13.96
C ILE A 58 5.21 12.35 -14.59
N ASP A 59 5.63 13.50 -14.05
CA ASP A 59 5.31 14.86 -14.51
C ASP A 59 6.15 15.89 -13.72
N SER A 60 5.97 17.18 -14.00
CA SER A 60 6.70 18.30 -13.40
C SER A 60 5.95 19.02 -12.27
N SER A 61 4.97 18.37 -11.63
CA SER A 61 4.20 19.00 -10.55
C SER A 61 4.98 19.03 -9.24
N SER A 62 4.63 19.92 -8.31
CA SER A 62 5.38 20.08 -7.04
C SER A 62 4.86 19.23 -5.87
N GLY A 63 3.71 18.56 -6.03
CA GLY A 63 3.09 17.77 -4.97
C GLY A 63 3.89 16.50 -4.65
N VAL A 64 4.27 16.32 -3.38
CA VAL A 64 4.92 15.09 -2.89
C VAL A 64 4.00 13.90 -3.15
N LEU A 65 4.55 12.88 -3.80
CA LEU A 65 3.85 11.64 -4.13
C LEU A 65 3.88 10.66 -2.96
N PHE A 66 2.81 9.89 -2.84
CA PHE A 66 2.69 8.80 -1.88
C PHE A 66 2.40 7.51 -2.65
N PRO A 67 3.27 6.49 -2.52
CA PRO A 67 2.99 5.18 -3.07
C PRO A 67 2.13 4.37 -2.10
N TYR A 68 1.10 3.71 -2.63
CA TYR A 68 0.25 2.76 -1.90
C TYR A 68 0.38 1.42 -2.61
N TYR A 69 1.00 0.44 -1.95
CA TYR A 69 1.24 -0.88 -2.52
C TYR A 69 0.19 -1.87 -2.01
N ASP A 70 -0.39 -2.61 -2.93
CA ASP A 70 -1.26 -3.74 -2.65
C ASP A 70 -0.50 -5.05 -2.86
N HIS A 71 -0.22 -5.74 -1.75
CA HIS A 71 0.55 -6.98 -1.76
C HIS A 71 -0.18 -8.14 -2.47
N ASP A 72 -1.51 -8.15 -2.44
CA ASP A 72 -2.29 -9.29 -2.94
C ASP A 72 -2.37 -9.28 -4.47
N THR A 73 -2.47 -8.07 -5.07
CA THR A 73 -2.58 -7.89 -6.53
C THR A 73 -1.29 -7.40 -7.18
N LYS A 74 -0.24 -7.12 -6.38
CA LYS A 74 1.01 -6.48 -6.82
C LYS A 74 0.82 -5.09 -7.48
N MET A 75 -0.33 -4.46 -7.28
CA MET A 75 -0.59 -3.10 -7.79
C MET A 75 0.07 -2.04 -6.91
N VAL A 76 0.60 -0.99 -7.53
CA VAL A 76 1.02 0.22 -6.84
C VAL A 76 0.24 1.42 -7.36
N TYR A 77 -0.33 2.18 -6.43
CA TYR A 77 -1.02 3.43 -6.72
C TYR A 77 -0.13 4.58 -6.27
N ILE A 78 0.07 5.57 -7.13
CA ILE A 78 0.88 6.74 -6.85
C ILE A 78 -0.01 7.98 -6.97
N ALA A 79 -0.07 8.76 -5.90
CA ALA A 79 -0.84 9.99 -5.87
C ALA A 79 -0.24 10.99 -4.88
N GLY A 80 -0.28 12.28 -5.21
CA GLY A 80 0.25 13.36 -4.37
C GLY A 80 -0.81 14.31 -3.86
N LYS A 81 -0.46 15.07 -2.82
CA LYS A 81 -1.33 16.16 -2.36
C LYS A 81 -1.43 17.24 -3.43
N GLY A 82 -2.63 17.75 -3.68
CA GLY A 82 -2.92 18.70 -4.74
C GLY A 82 -3.21 18.06 -6.10
N ASP A 83 -2.91 16.77 -6.28
CA ASP A 83 -3.22 16.08 -7.53
C ASP A 83 -4.73 15.84 -7.68
N GLY A 84 -5.21 15.91 -8.92
CA GLY A 84 -6.56 15.50 -9.31
C GLY A 84 -6.64 14.09 -9.88
N ASN A 85 -5.54 13.35 -9.86
CA ASN A 85 -5.44 12.00 -10.41
C ASN A 85 -4.77 11.01 -9.44
N ILE A 86 -4.99 9.72 -9.71
CA ILE A 86 -4.31 8.61 -9.06
C ILE A 86 -3.79 7.72 -10.18
N ARG A 87 -2.47 7.61 -10.32
CA ARG A 87 -1.84 6.73 -11.32
C ARG A 87 -1.61 5.36 -10.72
N TYR A 88 -1.74 4.31 -11.49
CA TYR A 88 -1.50 2.96 -10.99
C TYR A 88 -0.72 2.10 -11.97
N TYR A 89 0.08 1.24 -11.38
CA TYR A 89 1.06 0.40 -12.04
C TYR A 89 0.97 -1.02 -11.45
N GLU A 90 1.52 -1.99 -12.16
CA GLU A 90 1.65 -3.37 -11.73
C GLU A 90 3.13 -3.72 -11.55
N ILE A 91 3.51 -4.23 -10.38
CA ILE A 91 4.86 -4.71 -10.13
C ILE A 91 4.94 -6.18 -10.52
N VAL A 92 5.94 -6.53 -11.33
CA VAL A 92 6.17 -7.88 -11.83
C VAL A 92 7.58 -8.34 -11.53
N ASP A 93 7.76 -9.66 -11.55
CA ASP A 93 8.99 -10.30 -11.09
C ASP A 93 10.09 -10.32 -12.17
N GLU A 94 9.74 -9.92 -13.40
CA GLU A 94 10.60 -9.90 -14.58
C GLU A 94 10.74 -8.50 -15.17
N ALA A 95 11.76 -8.28 -15.99
CA ALA A 95 11.92 -6.99 -16.68
C ALA A 95 10.68 -6.72 -17.55
N PRO A 96 10.11 -5.49 -17.52
CA PRO A 96 10.68 -4.25 -16.98
C PRO A 96 10.21 -3.90 -15.54
N TRP A 97 9.86 -4.88 -14.70
CA TRP A 97 9.56 -4.83 -13.25
C TRP A 97 8.38 -3.99 -12.78
N CYS A 98 7.90 -3.03 -13.56
CA CYS A 98 6.79 -2.15 -13.18
C CYS A 98 6.05 -1.64 -14.41
N HIS A 99 4.84 -2.12 -14.68
CA HIS A 99 4.05 -1.71 -15.84
C HIS A 99 3.08 -0.60 -15.49
N TYR A 100 3.12 0.52 -16.21
CA TYR A 100 2.04 1.50 -16.14
C TYR A 100 0.75 0.87 -16.68
N LEU A 101 -0.31 0.92 -15.88
CA LEU A 101 -1.61 0.41 -16.27
C LEU A 101 -2.47 1.56 -16.80
N SER A 102 -2.84 2.50 -15.92
CA SER A 102 -3.70 3.64 -16.26
C SER A 102 -3.72 4.66 -15.12
N GLN A 103 -4.58 5.66 -15.23
CA GLN A 103 -4.83 6.66 -14.21
C GLN A 103 -6.33 6.89 -14.01
N LEU A 104 -6.72 7.11 -12.77
CA LEU A 104 -8.04 7.63 -12.42
C LEU A 104 -7.98 9.14 -12.40
N LEU A 105 -8.87 9.80 -13.15
CA LEU A 105 -9.05 11.25 -13.12
C LEU A 105 -10.27 11.59 -12.28
N THR A 106 -10.08 12.40 -11.25
CA THR A 106 -11.17 12.81 -10.33
C THR A 106 -11.57 14.28 -10.50
N GLY A 107 -10.83 15.04 -11.32
CA GLY A 107 -11.11 16.45 -11.66
C GLY A 107 -10.99 17.45 -10.50
N SER A 108 -10.71 17.00 -9.28
CA SER A 108 -10.66 17.84 -8.08
C SER A 108 -9.41 17.52 -7.26
N PRO A 109 -8.66 18.54 -6.78
CA PRO A 109 -7.44 18.31 -6.03
C PRO A 109 -7.71 17.62 -4.69
N GLN A 110 -6.87 16.65 -4.34
CA GLN A 110 -6.94 15.95 -3.06
C GLN A 110 -6.06 16.62 -1.99
N ARG A 111 -6.61 16.80 -0.78
CA ARG A 111 -5.85 17.23 0.41
C ARG A 111 -5.08 16.08 1.04
N GLY A 112 -5.61 14.86 0.90
CA GLY A 112 -5.04 13.63 1.40
C GLY A 112 -5.84 12.42 0.92
N LEU A 113 -5.23 11.25 1.06
CA LEU A 113 -5.84 9.95 0.77
C LEU A 113 -5.65 9.04 1.97
N GLY A 114 -6.73 8.41 2.41
CA GLY A 114 -6.68 7.19 3.21
C GLY A 114 -6.95 5.97 2.33
N CYS A 115 -6.67 4.77 2.84
CA CYS A 115 -6.97 3.52 2.14
C CYS A 115 -7.70 2.54 3.08
N MET A 116 -8.60 1.75 2.51
CA MET A 116 -9.28 0.65 3.20
C MET A 116 -8.36 -0.58 3.22
N PRO A 117 -8.15 -1.25 4.38
CA PRO A 117 -7.52 -2.56 4.41
C PRO A 117 -8.32 -3.58 3.59
N LYS A 118 -7.64 -4.56 2.97
CA LYS A 118 -8.24 -5.61 2.13
C LYS A 118 -9.53 -6.21 2.69
N ARG A 119 -9.52 -6.48 3.99
CA ARG A 119 -10.62 -7.10 4.74
C ARG A 119 -11.90 -6.25 4.82
N GLY A 120 -11.86 -4.97 4.45
CA GLY A 120 -13.03 -4.07 4.41
C GLY A 120 -13.50 -3.70 2.99
N LEU A 121 -12.95 -4.37 1.97
CA LEU A 121 -13.37 -4.21 0.58
C LEU A 121 -14.60 -5.06 0.26
N ASP A 122 -15.34 -4.63 -0.76
CA ASP A 122 -16.47 -5.40 -1.29
C ASP A 122 -16.01 -6.38 -2.37
N VAL A 123 -15.71 -7.60 -1.94
CA VAL A 123 -15.24 -8.67 -2.81
C VAL A 123 -16.28 -9.06 -3.87
N ARG A 124 -17.58 -8.90 -3.59
CA ARG A 124 -18.66 -9.25 -4.54
C ARG A 124 -18.66 -8.35 -5.77
N SER A 125 -18.27 -7.09 -5.61
CA SER A 125 -18.14 -6.14 -6.73
C SER A 125 -16.74 -6.14 -7.36
N CYS A 126 -15.87 -7.10 -7.01
CA CYS A 126 -14.48 -7.14 -7.47
C CYS A 126 -13.70 -5.86 -7.14
N GLU A 127 -14.00 -5.24 -6.00
CA GLU A 127 -13.26 -4.09 -5.49
C GLU A 127 -11.92 -4.56 -4.92
N VAL A 128 -10.83 -4.25 -5.61
CA VAL A 128 -9.47 -4.67 -5.24
C VAL A 128 -8.78 -3.65 -4.34
N PHE A 129 -9.19 -2.39 -4.36
CA PHE A 129 -8.65 -1.33 -3.50
C PHE A 129 -9.68 -0.23 -3.29
N ARG A 130 -9.69 0.44 -2.14
CA ARG A 130 -10.56 1.60 -1.89
C ARG A 130 -9.78 2.73 -1.23
N PHE A 131 -9.82 3.90 -1.85
CA PHE A 131 -9.34 5.14 -1.25
C PHE A 131 -10.44 5.89 -0.54
N TYR A 132 -10.05 6.70 0.45
CA TYR A 132 -10.87 7.74 1.05
C TYR A 132 -10.20 9.08 0.75
N LYS A 133 -10.71 9.74 -0.29
CA LYS A 133 -10.19 11.02 -0.77
C LYS A 133 -10.76 12.17 0.04
N LEU A 134 -9.87 12.91 0.68
CA LEU A 134 -10.22 14.19 1.30
C LEU A 134 -10.13 15.29 0.24
N HIS A 135 -11.24 15.94 -0.07
CA HIS A 135 -11.28 17.05 -1.02
C HIS A 135 -10.51 18.26 -0.49
N ALA A 136 -9.75 18.94 -1.36
CA ALA A 136 -9.01 20.14 -0.94
C ALA A 136 -9.90 21.38 -0.81
N THR A 137 -10.98 21.46 -1.58
CA THR A 137 -11.87 22.63 -1.66
C THR A 137 -13.19 22.45 -0.92
N LYS A 138 -13.53 21.22 -0.51
CA LYS A 138 -14.77 20.87 0.17
C LYS A 138 -14.46 20.07 1.44
N GLY A 139 -15.26 20.26 2.48
CA GLY A 139 -15.21 19.42 3.70
C GLY A 139 -15.81 18.04 3.48
N LEU A 140 -15.36 17.33 2.43
CA LEU A 140 -15.92 16.05 1.98
C LEU A 140 -14.83 14.98 1.94
N CYS A 141 -15.15 13.82 2.52
CA CYS A 141 -14.40 12.59 2.34
C CYS A 141 -15.16 11.69 1.37
N GLU A 142 -14.60 11.45 0.18
CA GLU A 142 -15.20 10.66 -0.88
C GLU A 142 -14.53 9.28 -0.96
N PRO A 143 -15.29 8.17 -0.84
CA PRO A 143 -14.76 6.84 -1.11
C PRO A 143 -14.56 6.64 -2.63
N ILE A 144 -13.41 6.11 -3.02
CA ILE A 144 -13.07 5.81 -4.42
C ILE A 144 -12.70 4.33 -4.50
N SER A 145 -13.54 3.55 -5.18
CA SER A 145 -13.36 2.12 -5.38
C SER A 145 -12.59 1.83 -6.66
N MET A 146 -11.51 1.05 -6.55
CA MET A 146 -10.77 0.48 -7.67
C MET A 146 -11.34 -0.91 -7.94
N ILE A 147 -12.05 -1.05 -9.05
CA ILE A 147 -12.80 -2.27 -9.39
C ILE A 147 -12.20 -2.91 -10.63
N VAL A 148 -11.96 -4.22 -10.57
CA VAL A 148 -11.61 -5.01 -11.75
C VAL A 148 -12.91 -5.46 -12.43
N PRO A 149 -13.17 -5.08 -13.70
CA PRO A 149 -14.42 -5.44 -14.36
C PRO A 149 -14.46 -6.93 -14.67
N ARG A 150 -15.28 -7.68 -13.92
CA ARG A 150 -15.56 -9.11 -14.14
C ARG A 150 -17.04 -9.32 -14.46
N LYS A 151 -17.34 -10.38 -15.23
CA LYS A 151 -18.72 -10.73 -15.64
C LYS A 151 -19.43 -11.68 -14.66
N SER A 152 -18.72 -12.23 -13.68
CA SER A 152 -19.23 -13.27 -12.77
C SER A 152 -19.44 -12.70 -11.37
N GLU A 153 -20.54 -13.10 -10.72
CA GLU A 153 -20.82 -12.80 -9.30
C GLU A 153 -20.14 -13.80 -8.34
N GLN A 154 -19.42 -14.80 -8.89
CA GLN A 154 -18.68 -15.77 -8.08
C GLN A 154 -17.44 -15.10 -7.45
N PHE A 155 -17.01 -15.63 -6.31
CA PHE A 155 -15.77 -15.21 -5.68
C PHE A 155 -14.59 -15.43 -6.65
N GLN A 156 -13.78 -14.38 -6.83
CA GLN A 156 -12.64 -14.38 -7.75
C GLN A 156 -11.37 -14.73 -6.96
N ASP A 157 -11.05 -16.02 -6.83
CA ASP A 157 -9.90 -16.50 -6.06
C ASP A 157 -8.55 -15.94 -6.59
N ASP A 158 -8.49 -15.55 -7.87
CA ASP A 158 -7.31 -14.91 -8.49
C ASP A 158 -7.10 -13.45 -8.06
N LEU A 159 -8.17 -12.70 -7.82
CA LEU A 159 -8.10 -11.31 -7.36
C LEU A 159 -7.95 -11.19 -5.85
N PHE A 160 -8.37 -12.24 -5.14
CA PHE A 160 -8.48 -12.26 -3.68
C PHE A 160 -7.79 -13.51 -3.11
N PRO A 161 -6.46 -13.62 -3.25
CA PRO A 161 -5.70 -14.64 -2.54
C PRO A 161 -5.83 -14.45 -1.02
N ASP A 162 -5.34 -15.42 -0.25
CA ASP A 162 -5.33 -15.31 1.21
C ASP A 162 -4.54 -14.07 1.64
N THR A 163 -5.20 -13.18 2.39
CA THR A 163 -4.68 -11.85 2.75
C THR A 163 -4.29 -11.79 4.23
N ALA A 164 -3.55 -10.76 4.63
CA ALA A 164 -3.09 -10.60 6.01
C ALA A 164 -4.26 -10.50 7.02
N ALA A 165 -4.24 -11.41 7.99
CA ALA A 165 -5.18 -11.47 9.10
C ALA A 165 -4.98 -10.32 10.09
N PRO A 166 -5.99 -10.00 10.93
CA PRO A 166 -5.79 -9.10 12.08
C PRO A 166 -4.94 -9.72 13.21
N THR A 167 -4.58 -11.00 13.09
CA THR A 167 -3.84 -11.74 14.11
C THR A 167 -2.34 -11.56 13.94
N PRO A 168 -1.60 -11.11 14.97
CA PRO A 168 -0.15 -11.00 14.89
C PRO A 168 0.52 -12.38 14.81
N ALA A 169 1.56 -12.51 13.98
CA ALA A 169 2.30 -13.76 13.83
C ALA A 169 3.32 -14.01 14.96
N LEU A 170 3.75 -12.94 15.63
CA LEU A 170 4.73 -12.93 16.70
C LEU A 170 4.28 -11.97 17.80
N THR A 171 4.66 -12.27 19.04
CA THR A 171 4.64 -11.28 20.12
C THR A 171 5.79 -10.28 19.97
N ALA A 172 5.73 -9.16 20.70
CA ALA A 172 6.79 -8.16 20.69
C ALA A 172 8.14 -8.76 21.16
N ASP A 173 8.13 -9.53 22.26
CA ASP A 173 9.34 -10.16 22.79
C ASP A 173 9.95 -11.18 21.83
N GLU A 174 9.11 -11.96 21.14
CA GLU A 174 9.58 -12.89 20.13
C GLU A 174 10.28 -12.16 18.98
N TRP A 175 9.71 -11.06 18.47
CA TRP A 175 10.33 -10.27 17.42
C TRP A 175 11.62 -9.59 17.90
N LEU A 176 11.63 -9.01 19.11
CA LEU A 176 12.83 -8.41 19.71
C LEU A 176 13.96 -9.43 19.94
N SER A 177 13.61 -10.70 20.22
CA SER A 177 14.57 -11.80 20.31
C SER A 177 15.14 -12.24 18.95
N GLY A 178 14.72 -11.59 17.85
CA GLY A 178 15.20 -11.86 16.50
C GLY A 178 14.40 -12.93 15.75
N ARG A 179 13.25 -13.38 16.27
CA ARG A 179 12.39 -14.34 15.56
C ARG A 179 11.69 -13.65 14.39
N ASN A 180 11.50 -14.42 13.32
CA ASN A 180 10.83 -13.96 12.11
C ASN A 180 9.75 -14.97 11.70
N ARG A 181 8.57 -14.48 11.30
CA ARG A 181 7.46 -15.27 10.80
C ARG A 181 6.67 -14.46 9.78
N ASN A 182 6.15 -15.16 8.77
CA ASN A 182 5.22 -14.57 7.81
C ASN A 182 3.90 -14.18 8.50
N PRO A 183 3.17 -13.19 7.96
CA PRO A 183 1.85 -12.84 8.45
C PRO A 183 0.92 -14.05 8.48
N VAL A 184 0.06 -14.13 9.50
CA VAL A 184 -1.06 -15.08 9.49
C VAL A 184 -2.01 -14.64 8.39
N LEU A 185 -2.45 -15.57 7.54
CA LEU A 185 -3.33 -15.27 6.41
C LEU A 185 -4.74 -15.78 6.63
N ILE A 186 -5.71 -15.13 5.98
CA ILE A 186 -7.12 -15.53 5.97
C ILE A 186 -7.71 -15.40 4.57
N SER A 187 -8.63 -16.30 4.24
CA SER A 187 -9.43 -16.20 3.02
C SER A 187 -10.57 -15.19 3.17
N MET A 188 -10.80 -14.38 2.14
CA MET A 188 -11.93 -13.44 2.09
C MET A 188 -13.24 -14.05 1.58
N LYS A 189 -13.25 -15.33 1.21
CA LYS A 189 -14.40 -16.01 0.58
C LYS A 189 -15.63 -16.13 1.47
N ASN A 190 -15.43 -16.48 2.74
CA ASN A 190 -16.54 -16.84 3.63
C ASN A 190 -17.01 -15.70 4.53
N GLY A 191 -16.41 -14.51 4.46
CA GLY A 191 -16.70 -13.36 5.35
C GLY A 191 -16.55 -13.65 6.86
N ALA A 192 -16.20 -14.88 7.23
CA ALA A 192 -16.24 -15.40 8.58
C ALA A 192 -14.86 -15.24 9.23
N GLY A 193 -14.80 -14.40 10.26
CA GLY A 193 -13.64 -14.37 11.17
C GLY A 193 -12.81 -13.10 11.16
N VAL A 194 -13.17 -12.06 10.39
CA VAL A 194 -12.51 -10.75 10.51
C VAL A 194 -13.01 -10.02 11.77
N ARG A 195 -12.65 -10.54 12.95
CA ARG A 195 -12.69 -9.76 14.18
C ARG A 195 -11.43 -8.93 14.23
N THR A 196 -11.51 -7.66 13.84
CA THR A 196 -10.52 -6.70 14.29
C THR A 196 -10.66 -6.55 15.80
N HIS A 197 -9.55 -6.40 16.52
CA HIS A 197 -9.64 -5.90 17.89
C HIS A 197 -10.43 -4.59 17.87
N LYS A 198 -11.42 -4.44 18.75
CA LYS A 198 -12.18 -3.19 18.87
C LYS A 198 -11.16 -2.06 19.04
N PRO A 199 -11.27 -0.95 18.27
CA PRO A 199 -10.41 0.20 18.48
C PRO A 199 -10.45 0.58 19.96
N VAL A 200 -9.28 0.74 20.57
CA VAL A 200 -9.21 1.28 21.93
C VAL A 200 -9.75 2.70 21.85
N LEU A 201 -10.93 2.93 22.44
CA LEU A 201 -11.49 4.26 22.55
C LEU A 201 -10.61 5.06 23.52
N TYR A 202 -9.89 6.04 23.00
CA TYR A 202 -9.19 7.01 23.84
C TYR A 202 -10.24 7.96 24.43
N THR A 203 -10.63 7.71 25.68
CA THR A 203 -11.39 8.67 26.46
C THR A 203 -10.50 9.85 26.84
N SER A 204 -11.08 11.05 26.95
CA SER A 204 -10.38 12.30 27.29
C SER A 204 -9.52 12.19 28.55
N GLU A 205 -9.91 11.35 29.51
CA GLU A 205 -9.16 11.08 30.74
C GLU A 205 -7.80 10.40 30.50
N ARG A 206 -7.67 9.58 29.44
CA ARG A 206 -6.39 8.94 29.08
C ARG A 206 -5.48 9.83 28.21
N ALA A 207 -6.02 10.91 27.65
CA ALA A 207 -5.24 11.85 26.83
C ALA A 207 -4.29 12.71 27.69
N GLN A 208 -4.66 13.02 28.93
CA GLN A 208 -3.82 13.81 29.84
C GLN A 208 -2.56 13.07 30.33
N ALA A 209 -2.57 11.73 30.32
CA ALA A 209 -1.41 10.93 30.77
C ALA A 209 -0.35 10.73 29.67
N SER A 210 -0.62 11.17 28.43
CA SER A 210 0.25 10.92 27.26
C SER A 210 0.81 12.21 26.65
N ALA A 211 0.83 13.32 27.40
CA ALA A 211 1.46 14.54 26.94
C ALA A 211 2.99 14.32 26.86
N ILE A 212 3.47 14.04 25.65
CA ILE A 212 4.88 14.23 25.32
C ILE A 212 5.08 15.73 25.24
N TYR A 213 5.61 16.31 26.31
CA TYR A 213 6.18 17.65 26.26
C TYR A 213 7.44 17.57 25.41
N ILE A 214 7.46 18.32 24.31
CA ILE A 214 8.66 18.59 23.52
C ILE A 214 9.49 19.63 24.27
#